data_AF-A0A929IUC6-F1
#
_entry.id   AF-A0A929IUC6-F1
#
_cell.length_a   1.000
_cell.length_b   1.000
_cell.length_c   1.000
_cell.angle_alpha   90.00
_cell.angle_beta   90.00
_cell.angle_gamma   90.00
#
_symmetry.space_group_name_H-M   'P 1'
#
loop_
_entity.id
_entity.type
_entity.pdbx_description
1 polymer ?
#
loop_
_entity_poly.entity_id
_entity_poly.type
_entity_poly.pdbx_seq_one_letter_code
_entity_poly.pdbx_strand_id
1 'polypeptide(L)'
;TYNLQQESVSTIPDTLKAHIERRANDEGYAGRLINLQVEFERANTSSLDLVVIADFDGELADLYNRLRRRLQRWCVEACTEYHWEIPFTQLTLHQTEPTR
;
A
#
# COMPACT_ATOMS: atom_id res chain seq x y z
N THR A 1 13.23 -3.72 18.56
CA THR A 1 11.77 -3.57 18.48
C THR A 1 11.28 -2.12 18.48
N TYR A 2 12.05 -1.13 18.96
CA TYR A 2 11.67 0.31 18.85
C TYR A 2 12.09 0.95 17.50
N ASN A 3 13.15 0.44 16.85
CA ASN A 3 13.67 1.02 15.60
C ASN A 3 12.74 0.85 14.39
N LEU A 4 11.90 -0.19 14.34
CA LEU A 4 10.93 -0.41 13.26
C LEU A 4 9.78 0.62 13.26
N GLN A 5 9.51 1.27 14.41
CA GLN A 5 8.45 2.28 14.50
C GLN A 5 8.84 3.61 13.82
N GLN A 6 10.14 3.94 13.69
CA GLN A 6 10.57 5.15 12.97
C GLN A 6 10.61 4.98 11.44
N GLU A 7 10.97 3.79 10.95
CA GLU A 7 11.01 3.50 9.50
C GLU A 7 9.61 3.35 8.89
N SER A 8 8.64 2.86 9.66
CA SER A 8 7.26 2.61 9.18
C SER A 8 6.49 3.89 8.81
N VAL A 9 6.90 5.05 9.33
CA VAL A 9 6.22 6.34 9.12
C VAL A 9 6.88 7.18 8.02
N SER A 10 8.05 6.77 7.50
CA SER A 10 8.80 7.54 6.49
C SER A 10 9.26 6.68 5.31
N THR A 11 10.05 5.63 5.58
CA THR A 11 10.71 4.85 4.52
C THR A 11 9.75 4.04 3.67
N ILE A 12 8.74 3.39 4.27
CA ILE A 12 7.77 2.59 3.51
C ILE A 12 6.91 3.49 2.59
N PRO A 13 6.30 4.59 3.06
CA PRO A 13 5.57 5.51 2.19
C PRO A 13 6.42 6.03 1.01
N ASP A 14 7.65 6.49 1.28
CA ASP A 14 8.55 7.01 0.24
C ASP A 14 8.95 5.93 -0.77
N THR A 15 9.24 4.71 -0.30
CA THR A 15 9.60 3.58 -1.15
C THR A 15 8.41 3.15 -2.02
N LEU A 16 7.21 3.08 -1.44
CA LEU A 16 6.00 2.72 -2.16
C LEU A 16 5.65 3.80 -3.20
N LYS A 17 5.81 5.08 -2.86
CA LYS A 17 5.64 6.20 -3.79
C LYS A 17 6.57 6.06 -5.00
N ALA A 18 7.87 5.89 -4.75
CA ALA A 18 8.87 5.73 -5.81
C ALA A 18 8.59 4.49 -6.69
N HIS A 19 8.14 3.39 -6.09
CA HIS A 19 7.74 2.20 -6.82
C HIS A 19 6.53 2.47 -7.73
N ILE A 20 5.47 3.11 -7.23
CA ILE A 20 4.28 3.44 -8.02
C ILE A 20 4.62 4.40 -9.16
N GLU A 21 5.47 5.41 -8.93
CA GLU A 21 5.93 6.33 -9.98
C GLU A 21 6.67 5.59 -11.09
N ARG A 22 7.58 4.68 -10.72
CA ARG A 22 8.30 3.82 -11.66
C ARG A 22 7.33 2.97 -12.49
N ARG A 23 6.38 2.29 -11.85
CA ARG A 23 5.42 1.42 -12.55
C ARG A 23 4.46 2.21 -13.44
N ALA A 24 4.04 3.40 -13.00
CA ALA A 24 3.22 4.30 -13.82
C ALA A 24 3.98 4.73 -15.08
N ASN A 25 5.28 5.05 -14.97
CA ASN A 25 6.14 5.35 -16.10
C ASN A 25 6.30 4.16 -17.05
N ASP A 26 6.68 2.99 -16.51
CA ASP A 26 6.86 1.74 -17.28
C ASP A 26 5.61 1.34 -18.08
N GLU A 27 4.43 1.70 -17.58
CA GLU A 27 3.14 1.36 -18.19
C GLU A 27 2.53 2.44 -19.08
N GLY A 28 3.29 3.51 -19.36
CA GLY A 28 2.92 4.55 -20.31
C GLY A 28 2.08 5.69 -19.73
N TYR A 29 2.07 5.87 -18.41
CA TYR A 29 1.40 6.99 -17.73
C TYR A 29 2.36 8.10 -17.31
N ALA A 30 3.58 8.09 -17.82
CA ALA A 30 4.54 9.17 -17.64
C ALA A 30 3.92 10.52 -18.04
N GLY A 31 4.03 11.52 -17.17
CA GLY A 31 3.43 12.84 -17.40
C GLY A 31 1.90 12.89 -17.31
N ARG A 32 1.22 11.76 -17.07
CA ARG A 32 -0.23 11.70 -16.83
C ARG A 32 -0.61 11.45 -15.38
N LEU A 33 0.33 10.97 -14.56
CA LEU A 33 0.22 11.00 -13.10
C LEU A 33 0.60 12.41 -12.62
N ILE A 34 -0.39 13.22 -12.29
CA ILE A 34 -0.23 14.63 -11.92
C ILE A 34 0.26 14.75 -10.49
N ASN A 35 -0.27 13.93 -9.60
CA ASN A 35 0.07 13.94 -8.19
C ASN A 35 0.02 12.52 -7.63
N LEU A 36 0.95 12.22 -6.72
CA LEU A 36 0.99 10.98 -5.98
C LEU A 36 1.43 11.24 -4.54
N GLN A 37 0.57 10.84 -3.61
CA GLN A 37 0.83 10.86 -2.18
C GLN A 37 0.65 9.45 -1.63
N VAL A 38 1.57 9.08 -0.75
CA VAL A 38 1.51 7.86 0.04
C VAL A 38 1.71 8.29 1.48
N GLU A 39 0.73 8.00 2.33
CA GLU A 39 0.70 8.50 3.71
C GLU A 39 0.32 7.37 4.66
N PHE A 40 0.80 7.47 5.90
CA PHE A 40 0.29 6.63 6.97
C PHE A 40 -1.13 7.05 7.33
N GLU A 41 -2.10 6.15 7.18
CA GLU A 41 -3.51 6.45 7.46
C GLU A 41 -3.81 6.24 8.94
N ARG A 42 -3.53 5.04 9.46
CA ARG A 42 -3.81 4.68 10.86
C ARG A 42 -3.11 3.38 11.27
N ALA A 43 -2.95 3.19 12.57
CA ALA A 43 -2.67 1.88 13.15
C ALA A 43 -4.00 1.17 13.45
N ASN A 44 -4.14 -0.07 12.99
CA ASN A 44 -5.30 -0.92 13.22
C ASN A 44 -4.93 -2.09 14.16
N THR A 45 -5.90 -2.90 14.56
CA THR A 45 -5.72 -3.99 15.53
C THR A 45 -4.66 -5.02 15.11
N SER A 46 -4.47 -5.22 13.80
CA SER A 46 -3.51 -6.19 13.26
C SER A 46 -2.80 -5.69 12.00
N SER A 47 -2.77 -4.38 11.75
CA SER A 47 -2.14 -3.78 10.57
C SER A 47 -1.71 -2.33 10.80
N LEU A 48 -0.78 -1.87 9.98
CA LEU A 48 -0.51 -0.45 9.76
C LEU A 48 -1.09 -0.12 8.38
N ASP A 49 -2.11 0.74 8.35
CA ASP A 49 -2.81 1.08 7.12
C ASP A 49 -2.12 2.29 6.47
N LEU A 50 -1.83 2.18 5.17
CA LEU A 50 -1.33 3.28 4.34
C LEU A 50 -2.42 3.69 3.34
N VAL A 51 -2.51 4.98 3.06
CA VAL A 51 -3.35 5.53 1.99
C VAL A 51 -2.51 5.93 0.80
N VAL A 52 -2.96 5.57 -0.40
CA VAL A 52 -2.36 5.98 -1.68
C VAL A 52 -3.37 6.84 -2.42
N ILE A 53 -2.99 8.10 -2.67
CA ILE A 53 -3.80 9.08 -3.38
C ILE A 53 -3.07 9.42 -4.67
N ALA A 54 -3.70 9.13 -5.81
CA ALA A 54 -3.11 9.34 -7.12
C ALA A 54 -4.08 10.10 -8.02
N ASP A 55 -3.66 11.27 -8.47
CA ASP A 55 -4.41 12.10 -9.41
C ASP A 55 -3.83 11.89 -10.82
N PHE A 56 -4.70 11.52 -11.75
CA PHE A 56 -4.35 11.40 -13.16
C PHE A 56 -4.99 12.51 -13.98
N ASP A 57 -4.38 12.79 -15.12
CA ASP A 57 -4.95 13.67 -16.15
C ASP A 57 -6.37 13.22 -16.53
N GLY A 58 -7.28 14.20 -16.65
CA GLY A 58 -8.67 13.99 -17.01
C GLY A 58 -8.88 13.29 -18.35
N GLU A 59 -7.89 13.35 -19.26
CA GLU A 59 -7.90 12.56 -20.50
C GLU A 59 -7.93 11.04 -20.25
N LEU A 60 -7.53 10.58 -19.06
CA LEU A 60 -7.59 9.17 -18.65
C LEU A 60 -8.86 8.80 -17.87
N ALA A 61 -9.86 9.68 -17.80
CA ALA A 61 -11.09 9.43 -17.04
C ALA A 61 -11.80 8.13 -17.45
N ASP A 62 -11.84 7.82 -18.75
CA ASP A 62 -12.41 6.56 -19.27
C ASP A 62 -11.69 5.32 -18.76
N LEU A 63 -10.44 5.46 -18.30
CA LEU A 63 -9.61 4.40 -17.74
C LEU A 63 -9.65 4.34 -16.21
N TYR A 64 -10.51 5.11 -15.54
CA TYR A 64 -10.56 5.19 -14.08
C TYR A 64 -10.52 3.80 -13.39
N ASN A 65 -11.41 2.89 -13.79
CA ASN A 65 -11.47 1.54 -13.22
C ASN A 65 -10.21 0.71 -13.51
N ARG A 66 -9.55 0.95 -14.64
CA ARG A 66 -8.30 0.31 -15.02
C ARG A 66 -7.14 0.85 -14.19
N LEU A 67 -7.05 2.17 -14.01
CA LEU A 67 -6.05 2.83 -13.17
C LEU A 67 -6.17 2.40 -11.72
N ARG A 68 -7.39 2.33 -11.18
CA ARG A 68 -7.65 1.82 -9.83
C ARG A 68 -7.11 0.40 -9.63
N ARG A 69 -7.36 -0.51 -10.58
CA ARG A 69 -6.82 -1.88 -10.53
C ARG A 69 -5.29 -1.93 -10.67
N ARG A 70 -4.71 -1.02 -11.47
CA ARG A 70 -3.26 -0.92 -11.64
C ARG A 70 -2.58 -0.45 -10.35
N LEU A 71 -3.10 0.60 -9.71
CA LEU A 71 -2.60 1.06 -8.40
C LEU A 71 -2.59 -0.08 -7.36
N GLN A 72 -3.70 -0.82 -7.23
CA GLN A 72 -3.77 -1.96 -6.32
C GLN A 72 -2.72 -3.02 -6.64
N ARG A 73 -2.54 -3.37 -7.93
CA ARG A 73 -1.51 -4.32 -8.33
C ARG A 73 -0.10 -3.79 -8.00
N TRP A 74 0.20 -2.52 -8.28
CA TRP A 74 1.50 -1.93 -7.97
C TRP A 74 1.81 -1.95 -6.48
N CYS A 75 0.81 -1.74 -5.61
CA CYS A 75 1.01 -1.90 -4.16
C CYS A 75 1.38 -3.35 -3.78
N VAL A 76 0.71 -4.35 -4.35
CA VAL A 76 1.02 -5.77 -4.08
C VAL A 76 2.37 -6.18 -4.66
N GLU A 77 2.72 -5.67 -5.84
CA GLU A 77 4.04 -5.84 -6.46
C GLU A 77 5.14 -5.25 -5.57
N ALA A 78 4.94 -4.04 -5.03
CA ALA A 78 5.86 -3.41 -4.08
C ALA A 78 6.04 -4.26 -2.82
N CYS A 79 4.96 -4.78 -2.23
CA CYS A 79 5.06 -5.67 -1.07
C CYS A 79 5.90 -6.91 -1.39
N THR A 80 5.74 -7.47 -2.59
CA THR A 80 6.54 -8.62 -3.04
C THR A 80 8.01 -8.25 -3.26
N GLU A 81 8.28 -7.12 -3.93
CA GLU A 81 9.63 -6.64 -4.30
C GLU A 81 10.47 -6.24 -3.08
N TYR A 82 9.86 -5.57 -2.11
CA TYR A 82 10.55 -5.09 -0.90
C TYR A 82 10.39 -6.01 0.31
N HIS A 83 9.83 -7.21 0.10
CA HIS A 83 9.59 -8.21 1.14
C HIS A 83 8.73 -7.69 2.31
N TRP A 84 7.74 -6.84 2.02
CA TRP A 84 6.76 -6.41 3.01
C TRP A 84 5.67 -7.47 3.15
N GLU A 85 5.50 -7.96 4.38
CA GLU A 85 4.44 -8.90 4.70
C GLU A 85 3.08 -8.18 4.66
N ILE A 86 2.13 -8.72 3.89
CA ILE A 86 0.75 -8.26 3.89
C ILE A 86 0.06 -8.97 5.07
N PRO A 87 -0.35 -8.24 6.13
CA PRO A 87 -0.88 -8.87 7.33
C PRO A 87 -2.20 -9.57 7.03
N PHE A 88 -2.33 -10.82 7.48
CA PHE A 88 -3.60 -11.54 7.53
C PHE A 88 -4.20 -11.39 8.93
N THR A 89 -5.51 -11.16 9.01
CA THR A 89 -6.22 -11.09 10.30
C THR A 89 -6.10 -12.42 11.02
N GLN A 90 -5.40 -12.45 12.16
CA GLN A 90 -5.31 -13.63 13.01
C GLN A 90 -6.45 -13.65 14.03
N LEU A 91 -7.18 -14.76 14.12
CA LEU A 91 -8.15 -15.04 15.18
C LEU A 91 -7.46 -15.92 16.23
N THR A 92 -7.25 -15.39 17.44
CA THR A 92 -6.72 -16.18 18.57
C THR A 92 -7.89 -16.74 19.39
N LEU A 93 -8.13 -18.05 19.29
CA LEU A 93 -9.15 -18.73 20.09
C LEU A 93 -8.58 -19.10 21.47
N HIS A 94 -9.11 -18.51 22.54
CA HIS A 94 -8.85 -19.00 23.89
C HIS A 94 -9.81 -20.16 24.20
N GLN A 95 -9.28 -21.38 24.22
CA GLN A 95 -10.02 -22.54 24.72
C GLN A 95 -9.80 -22.65 26.23
N THR A 96 -10.84 -22.42 27.03
CA THR A 96 -10.83 -22.82 28.44
C THR A 96 -10.94 -24.34 28.50
N GLU A 97 -9.98 -25.01 29.14
CA GLU A 97 -10.06 -26.46 29.38
C GLU A 97 -11.42 -26.79 30.03
N PRO A 98 -12.15 -27.81 29.55
CA PRO A 98 -13.39 -28.21 30.19
C PRO A 98 -13.05 -28.72 31.60
N THR A 99 -13.53 -28.01 32.62
CA THR A 99 -13.46 -28.45 34.02
C THR A 99 -14.11 -29.83 34.10
N ARG A 100 -13.30 -30.83 34.46
CA ARG A 100 -13.69 -32.24 34.57
C ARG A 100 -14.65 -32.49 35.72
#